data_AF-A0A934WUW6-F1
#
_entry.id   AF-A0A934WUW6-F1
#
_cell.length_a   1.000
_cell.length_b   1.000
_cell.length_c   1.000
_cell.angle_alpha   90.00
_cell.angle_beta   90.00
_cell.angle_gamma   90.00
#
_symmetry.space_group_name_H-M   'P 1'
#
loop_
_entity.id
_entity.type
_entity.pdbx_description
1 polymer ?
#
loop_
_entity_poly.entity_id
_entity_poly.type
_entity_poly.pdbx_seq_one_letter_code
_entity_poly.pdbx_strand_id
1 'polypeptide(L)'
;MSNEKNKMWGPERPTFTMEAPATYPIFNSITNNPTIGDERYFVKIGEINPQSTNLSDSVVVAAGKKYLVYIYFHNNASSTFNDSEHNHVGVALGTRLMTEFSDVVTPENEGVLVASIISENSNPSSVWCSVIMKSITGDVHLKYVENSARLLCDWAANKSLLSSSMFSDDGVLLGLDELNGVIPGCEEYHGVVTFILQAE
;
A
#
# COMPACT_ATOMS: atom_id res chain seq x y z
N MET A 1 19.88 -20.73 4.69
CA MET A 1 18.93 -20.09 3.76
C MET A 1 17.53 -20.44 4.24
N SER A 2 17.00 -19.67 5.18
CA SER A 2 15.81 -20.05 5.96
C SER A 2 14.72 -18.98 5.81
N ASN A 3 13.54 -19.42 5.36
CA ASN A 3 12.21 -18.84 5.63
C ASN A 3 11.76 -17.49 5.04
N GLU A 4 12.27 -17.05 3.89
CA GLU A 4 11.67 -15.87 3.22
C GLU A 4 10.44 -16.16 2.33
N LYS A 5 10.10 -17.44 2.09
CA LYS A 5 9.00 -17.80 1.16
C LYS A 5 7.58 -17.50 1.65
N ASN A 6 7.37 -17.02 2.89
CA ASN A 6 6.04 -16.83 3.47
C ASN A 6 5.80 -15.47 4.14
N LYS A 7 6.71 -14.50 4.01
CA LYS A 7 6.50 -13.20 4.65
C LYS A 7 5.74 -12.27 3.70
N MET A 8 4.54 -11.86 4.10
CA MET A 8 3.66 -11.00 3.30
C MET A 8 3.95 -9.50 3.50
N TRP A 9 4.94 -9.16 4.33
CA TRP A 9 5.35 -7.79 4.58
C TRP A 9 6.77 -7.74 5.10
N GLY A 10 7.42 -6.59 5.00
CA GLY A 10 8.75 -6.37 5.53
C GLY A 10 9.15 -4.90 5.51
N PRO A 11 10.36 -4.57 6.00
CA PRO A 11 11.17 -5.42 6.86
C PRO A 11 10.53 -5.60 8.25
N GLU A 12 11.17 -6.40 9.13
CA GLU A 12 10.89 -6.29 10.57
C GLU A 12 11.14 -4.86 11.04
N ARG A 13 10.25 -4.34 11.90
CA ARG A 13 10.30 -2.96 12.39
C ARG A 13 9.57 -2.84 13.72
N PRO A 14 9.84 -1.80 14.52
CA PRO A 14 9.06 -1.52 15.72
C PRO A 14 7.57 -1.38 15.39
N THR A 15 6.75 -1.93 16.28
CA THR A 15 5.28 -1.87 16.20
C THR A 15 4.71 -0.99 17.29
N PHE A 16 3.59 -0.35 16.98
CA PHE A 16 2.89 0.60 17.83
C PHE A 16 1.41 0.22 17.94
N THR A 17 0.67 0.96 18.76
CA THR A 17 -0.79 0.86 18.84
C THR A 17 -1.42 2.21 18.56
N MET A 18 -2.72 2.25 18.28
CA MET A 18 -3.48 3.49 18.12
C MET A 18 -3.35 4.41 19.35
N GLU A 19 -3.25 3.82 20.55
CA GLU A 19 -3.13 4.53 21.82
C GLU A 19 -1.69 5.01 22.11
N ALA A 20 -0.70 4.38 21.49
CA ALA A 20 0.72 4.67 21.69
C ALA A 20 1.45 4.73 20.34
N PRO A 21 1.16 5.75 19.50
CA PRO A 21 1.83 5.96 18.22
C PRO A 21 3.32 6.32 18.39
N ALA A 22 4.07 6.25 17.30
CA ALA A 22 5.49 6.55 17.27
C ALA A 22 5.79 8.03 17.51
N THR A 23 7.03 8.36 17.84
CA THR A 23 7.52 9.75 17.98
C THR A 23 8.29 10.25 16.77
N TYR A 24 8.39 9.43 15.72
CA TYR A 24 9.15 9.66 14.49
C TYR A 24 8.43 8.98 13.32
N PRO A 25 8.76 9.34 12.06
CA PRO A 25 8.03 8.83 10.92
C PRO A 25 8.31 7.33 10.73
N ILE A 26 7.25 6.55 10.69
CA ILE A 26 7.28 5.11 10.44
C ILE A 26 5.95 4.71 9.82
N PHE A 27 6.02 3.91 8.77
CA PHE A 27 4.82 3.54 8.02
C PHE A 27 4.27 2.19 8.44
N ASN A 28 2.95 2.12 8.58
CA ASN A 28 2.18 0.89 8.63
C ASN A 28 2.68 -0.11 9.69
N SER A 29 2.92 0.39 10.89
CA SER A 29 3.48 -0.25 12.08
C SER A 29 2.50 -0.31 13.25
N ILE A 30 1.26 0.18 13.11
CA ILE A 30 0.20 -0.04 14.12
C ILE A 30 -0.40 -1.44 13.96
N THR A 31 -0.60 -2.15 15.08
CA THR A 31 -1.11 -3.54 15.07
C THR A 31 -2.58 -3.69 15.44
N ASN A 32 -3.23 -2.61 15.89
CA ASN A 32 -4.60 -2.62 16.40
C ASN A 32 -5.48 -1.49 15.83
N ASN A 33 -5.24 -1.09 14.58
CA ASN A 33 -6.12 -0.12 13.91
C ASN A 33 -7.55 -0.70 13.86
N PRO A 34 -8.59 0.02 14.34
CA PRO A 34 -9.94 -0.52 14.45
C PRO A 34 -10.60 -0.82 13.10
N THR A 35 -10.10 -0.23 12.01
CA THR A 35 -10.62 -0.40 10.65
C THR A 35 -9.75 -1.36 9.84
N ILE A 36 -8.44 -1.22 9.92
CA ILE A 36 -7.48 -1.99 9.11
C ILE A 36 -6.96 -3.24 9.84
N GLY A 37 -6.96 -3.23 11.17
CA GLY A 37 -6.33 -4.25 12.00
C GLY A 37 -4.81 -4.03 12.09
N ASP A 38 -4.05 -5.05 11.70
CA ASP A 38 -2.59 -4.97 11.64
C ASP A 38 -2.17 -4.30 10.32
N GLU A 39 -1.72 -3.05 10.41
CA GLU A 39 -1.39 -2.22 9.26
C GLU A 39 -0.19 -2.76 8.47
N ARG A 40 0.60 -3.69 9.01
CA ARG A 40 1.71 -4.30 8.25
C ARG A 40 1.20 -5.07 7.03
N TYR A 41 -0.05 -5.52 7.04
CA TYR A 41 -0.75 -6.17 5.92
C TYR A 41 -1.54 -5.16 5.09
N PHE A 42 -0.88 -4.09 4.64
CA PHE A 42 -1.53 -2.93 4.02
C PHE A 42 -1.92 -3.08 2.55
N VAL A 43 -1.53 -4.18 1.90
CA VAL A 43 -1.96 -4.48 0.53
C VAL A 43 -3.07 -5.52 0.58
N LYS A 44 -4.13 -5.26 -0.18
CA LYS A 44 -5.24 -6.19 -0.41
C LYS A 44 -5.61 -6.21 -1.88
N ILE A 45 -6.23 -7.30 -2.32
CA ILE A 45 -6.73 -7.49 -3.67
C ILE A 45 -8.07 -8.22 -3.66
N GLY A 46 -8.95 -7.93 -4.61
CA GLY A 46 -10.23 -8.62 -4.75
C GLY A 46 -10.83 -8.47 -6.16
N GLU A 47 -11.60 -9.47 -6.60
CA GLU A 47 -12.35 -9.40 -7.86
C GLU A 47 -13.39 -8.28 -7.79
N ILE A 48 -13.39 -7.38 -8.77
CA ILE A 48 -14.39 -6.32 -8.90
C ILE A 48 -15.73 -6.98 -9.26
N ASN A 49 -16.65 -6.91 -8.31
CA ASN A 49 -17.99 -7.44 -8.46
C ASN A 49 -19.03 -6.32 -8.14
N PRO A 50 -20.13 -6.22 -8.91
CA PRO A 50 -21.14 -5.16 -8.74
C PRO A 50 -21.83 -5.12 -7.37
N GLN A 51 -21.88 -6.25 -6.66
CA GLN A 51 -22.53 -6.37 -5.35
C GLN A 51 -21.56 -6.13 -4.20
N SER A 52 -20.35 -6.70 -4.26
CA SER A 52 -19.31 -6.49 -3.24
C SER A 52 -17.95 -6.91 -3.78
N THR A 53 -16.94 -6.06 -3.59
CA THR A 53 -15.53 -6.43 -3.83
C THR A 53 -14.92 -6.84 -2.49
N ASN A 54 -14.73 -8.15 -2.28
CA ASN A 54 -14.12 -8.66 -1.07
C ASN A 54 -12.60 -8.59 -1.20
N LEU A 55 -11.98 -7.75 -0.38
CA LEU A 55 -10.53 -7.53 -0.36
C LEU A 55 -9.86 -8.53 0.60
N SER A 56 -8.83 -9.21 0.12
CA SER A 56 -8.06 -10.20 0.89
C SER A 56 -6.57 -10.11 0.58
N ASP A 57 -5.78 -10.87 1.33
CA ASP A 57 -4.33 -11.01 1.17
C ASP A 57 -3.95 -12.02 0.06
N SER A 58 -4.94 -12.71 -0.49
CA SER A 58 -4.82 -13.58 -1.65
C SER A 58 -6.10 -13.59 -2.49
N VAL A 59 -5.99 -13.86 -3.80
CA VAL A 59 -7.14 -13.93 -4.70
C VAL A 59 -6.94 -15.00 -5.78
N VAL A 60 -8.03 -15.62 -6.20
CA VAL A 60 -8.04 -16.46 -7.41
C VAL A 60 -8.32 -15.57 -8.63
N VAL A 61 -7.36 -15.51 -9.54
CA VAL A 61 -7.47 -14.78 -10.79
C VAL A 61 -8.05 -15.65 -11.90
N ALA A 62 -8.83 -15.06 -12.79
CA ALA A 62 -9.45 -15.72 -13.93
C ALA A 62 -9.55 -14.76 -15.12
N ALA A 63 -9.30 -15.27 -16.33
CA ALA A 63 -9.40 -14.51 -17.57
C ALA A 63 -10.76 -13.81 -17.73
N GLY A 64 -10.75 -12.59 -18.28
CA GLY A 64 -11.94 -11.75 -18.49
C GLY A 64 -12.44 -11.02 -17.24
N LYS A 65 -11.76 -11.14 -16.09
CA LYS A 65 -12.10 -10.48 -14.83
C LYS A 65 -11.24 -9.25 -14.58
N LYS A 66 -11.70 -8.40 -13.65
CA LYS A 66 -10.96 -7.24 -13.16
C LYS A 66 -10.79 -7.32 -11.66
N TYR A 67 -9.67 -6.83 -11.15
CA TYR A 67 -9.30 -6.92 -9.74
C TYR A 67 -8.94 -5.54 -9.23
N LEU A 68 -9.51 -5.17 -8.09
CA LEU A 68 -9.16 -3.95 -7.36
C LEU A 68 -7.99 -4.27 -6.46
N VAL A 69 -6.91 -3.51 -6.62
CA VAL A 69 -5.79 -3.47 -5.67
C VAL A 69 -6.03 -2.31 -4.73
N TYR A 70 -5.79 -2.54 -3.44
CA TYR A 70 -5.96 -1.58 -2.35
C TYR A 70 -4.66 -1.54 -1.54
N ILE A 71 -4.09 -0.35 -1.36
CA ILE A 71 -2.82 -0.13 -0.67
C ILE A 71 -3.02 0.98 0.34
N TYR A 72 -3.03 0.64 1.63
CA TYR A 72 -3.16 1.61 2.72
C TYR A 72 -1.78 2.15 3.12
N PHE A 73 -1.68 3.47 3.34
CA PHE A 73 -0.49 4.07 3.94
C PHE A 73 -0.88 4.93 5.14
N HIS A 74 -0.07 4.87 6.17
CA HIS A 74 -0.24 5.67 7.39
C HIS A 74 1.12 5.89 8.01
N ASN A 75 1.53 7.16 8.14
CA ASN A 75 2.66 7.55 8.96
C ASN A 75 2.22 7.52 10.43
N ASN A 76 2.66 6.51 11.18
CA ASN A 76 2.22 6.27 12.55
C ASN A 76 2.93 7.13 13.61
N ALA A 77 3.60 8.21 13.22
CA ALA A 77 4.02 9.22 14.18
C ALA A 77 2.78 9.87 14.83
N SER A 78 2.86 10.22 16.11
CA SER A 78 1.81 11.02 16.78
C SER A 78 1.73 12.40 16.14
N SER A 79 0.50 12.93 16.00
CA SER A 79 0.29 14.31 15.56
C SER A 79 0.93 15.35 16.48
N THR A 80 1.23 14.98 17.73
CA THR A 80 2.03 15.79 18.67
C THR A 80 3.36 16.24 18.06
N PHE A 81 4.00 15.42 17.22
CA PHE A 81 5.32 15.72 16.65
C PHE A 81 5.25 16.41 15.28
N ASN A 82 4.05 16.77 14.81
CA ASN A 82 3.87 17.45 13.53
C ASN A 82 4.11 18.96 13.61
N ASP A 83 4.20 19.54 14.80
CA ASP A 83 4.26 21.00 14.99
C ASP A 83 5.69 21.56 14.96
N SER A 84 5.80 22.89 14.96
CA SER A 84 7.08 23.59 14.96
C SER A 84 7.84 23.50 16.29
N GLU A 85 7.16 23.30 17.42
CA GLU A 85 7.80 23.15 18.73
C GLU A 85 8.62 21.86 18.79
N HIS A 86 8.15 20.84 18.07
CA HIS A 86 8.83 19.56 17.88
C HIS A 86 9.69 19.51 16.60
N ASN A 87 9.91 20.65 15.93
CA ASN A 87 10.64 20.74 14.65
C ASN A 87 10.07 19.83 13.54
N HIS A 88 8.77 19.56 13.56
CA HIS A 88 8.07 18.70 12.59
C HIS A 88 8.64 17.28 12.47
N VAL A 89 9.27 16.76 13.53
CA VAL A 89 9.93 15.43 13.49
C VAL A 89 8.96 14.27 13.26
N GLY A 90 7.66 14.46 13.42
CA GLY A 90 6.63 13.47 13.09
C GLY A 90 6.27 13.43 11.60
N VAL A 91 6.70 14.39 10.79
CA VAL A 91 6.30 14.50 9.38
C VAL A 91 7.25 13.69 8.48
N ALA A 92 6.69 12.80 7.66
CA ALA A 92 7.42 12.06 6.64
C ALA A 92 7.63 12.91 5.38
N LEU A 93 8.81 12.80 4.76
CA LEU A 93 9.22 13.60 3.60
C LEU A 93 9.65 12.73 2.43
N GLY A 94 9.44 13.21 1.21
CA GLY A 94 9.75 12.48 -0.02
C GLY A 94 9.03 11.13 -0.12
N THR A 95 7.85 11.02 0.51
CA THR A 95 7.11 9.76 0.56
C THR A 95 6.63 9.34 -0.82
N ARG A 96 6.95 8.12 -1.23
CA ARG A 96 6.64 7.54 -2.54
C ARG A 96 6.01 6.16 -2.40
N LEU A 97 5.13 5.84 -3.35
CA LEU A 97 4.64 4.49 -3.58
C LEU A 97 5.34 3.89 -4.80
N MET A 98 5.81 2.66 -4.65
CA MET A 98 6.24 1.77 -5.74
C MET A 98 5.47 0.47 -5.69
N THR A 99 5.17 -0.12 -6.83
CA THR A 99 4.46 -1.40 -6.93
C THR A 99 4.94 -2.20 -8.13
N GLU A 100 4.93 -3.52 -7.98
CA GLU A 100 5.24 -4.48 -9.03
C GLU A 100 4.32 -5.70 -8.88
N PHE A 101 4.08 -6.43 -9.97
CA PHE A 101 3.28 -7.64 -9.93
C PHE A 101 3.72 -8.65 -10.98
N SER A 102 3.39 -9.92 -10.77
CA SER A 102 3.58 -10.97 -11.77
C SER A 102 2.59 -10.81 -12.92
N ASP A 103 3.10 -10.58 -14.13
CA ASP A 103 2.28 -10.43 -15.34
C ASP A 103 1.59 -11.73 -15.79
N VAL A 104 2.05 -12.89 -15.32
CA VAL A 104 1.49 -14.21 -15.64
C VAL A 104 1.35 -15.02 -14.36
N VAL A 105 0.18 -15.64 -14.18
CA VAL A 105 -0.13 -16.57 -13.09
C VAL A 105 -0.59 -17.89 -13.69
N THR A 106 0.02 -19.00 -13.29
CA THR A 106 -0.34 -20.34 -13.79
C THR A 106 -0.86 -21.23 -12.66
N PRO A 107 -1.51 -22.37 -12.95
CA PRO A 107 -1.91 -23.32 -11.90
C PRO A 107 -0.73 -23.87 -11.06
N GLU A 108 0.48 -23.88 -11.63
CA GLU A 108 1.70 -24.38 -11.00
C GLU A 108 2.51 -23.28 -10.29
N ASN A 109 2.30 -22.01 -10.66
CA ASN A 109 3.07 -20.89 -10.14
C ASN A 109 2.15 -19.73 -9.72
N GLU A 110 2.13 -19.47 -8.42
CA GLU A 110 1.45 -18.31 -7.86
C GLU A 110 2.14 -17.01 -8.31
N GLY A 111 1.34 -16.01 -8.63
CA GLY A 111 1.79 -14.64 -8.83
C GLY A 111 1.86 -13.88 -7.52
N VAL A 112 2.68 -12.85 -7.50
CA VAL A 112 2.82 -11.94 -6.36
C VAL A 112 2.61 -10.52 -6.85
N LEU A 113 1.89 -9.73 -6.06
CA LEU A 113 1.88 -8.27 -6.18
C LEU A 113 2.52 -7.71 -4.91
N VAL A 114 3.46 -6.77 -5.08
CA VAL A 114 4.15 -6.09 -3.99
C VAL A 114 3.88 -4.60 -4.09
N ALA A 115 3.67 -3.95 -2.95
CA ALA A 115 3.70 -2.50 -2.83
C ALA A 115 4.70 -2.09 -1.75
N SER A 116 5.46 -1.05 -2.03
CA SER A 116 6.48 -0.47 -1.16
C SER A 116 6.19 1.00 -0.91
N ILE A 117 6.20 1.41 0.35
CA ILE A 117 6.12 2.81 0.77
C ILE A 117 7.53 3.21 1.21
N ILE A 118 8.08 4.22 0.56
CA ILE A 118 9.44 4.73 0.78
C ILE A 118 9.34 6.15 1.28
N SER A 119 10.13 6.53 2.28
CA SER A 119 10.23 7.90 2.77
C SER A 119 11.66 8.21 3.19
N GLU A 120 12.12 9.43 2.90
CA GLU A 120 13.51 9.83 3.05
C GLU A 120 13.97 9.85 4.51
N ASN A 121 13.05 10.15 5.42
CA ASN A 121 13.31 10.31 6.85
C ASN A 121 12.53 9.33 7.75
N SER A 122 11.89 8.31 7.18
CA SER A 122 11.24 7.29 8.01
C SER A 122 12.23 6.22 8.48
N ASN A 123 11.89 5.52 9.56
CA ASN A 123 12.68 4.40 10.05
C ASN A 123 11.81 3.15 10.26
N PRO A 124 11.92 2.12 9.38
CA PRO A 124 12.83 2.03 8.23
C PRO A 124 12.45 3.01 7.11
N SER A 125 13.38 3.29 6.19
CA SER A 125 13.15 4.18 5.03
C SER A 125 12.24 3.56 3.96
N SER A 126 11.97 2.26 4.06
CA SER A 126 11.06 1.53 3.18
C SER A 126 10.35 0.42 3.94
N VAL A 127 9.06 0.28 3.70
CA VAL A 127 8.23 -0.86 4.11
C VAL A 127 7.55 -1.43 2.87
N TRP A 128 7.39 -2.75 2.82
CA TRP A 128 6.69 -3.45 1.74
C TRP A 128 5.65 -4.41 2.29
N CYS A 129 4.63 -4.66 1.49
CA CYS A 129 3.63 -5.70 1.71
C CYS A 129 3.25 -6.34 0.37
N SER A 130 2.91 -7.63 0.40
CA SER A 130 2.57 -8.41 -0.76
C SER A 130 1.27 -9.19 -0.60
N VAL A 131 0.66 -9.50 -1.74
CA VAL A 131 -0.51 -10.38 -1.84
C VAL A 131 -0.26 -11.46 -2.89
N ILE A 132 -0.95 -12.57 -2.73
CA ILE A 132 -0.79 -13.76 -3.58
C ILE A 132 -1.93 -13.85 -4.59
N MET A 133 -1.59 -14.06 -5.86
CA MET A 133 -2.54 -14.29 -6.95
C MET A 133 -2.41 -15.73 -7.41
N LYS A 134 -3.53 -16.45 -7.48
CA LYS A 134 -3.56 -17.88 -7.83
C LYS A 134 -4.41 -18.10 -9.06
N SER A 135 -4.02 -19.00 -9.94
CA SER A 135 -4.91 -19.50 -10.98
C SER A 135 -5.26 -20.96 -10.72
N ILE A 136 -6.48 -21.37 -11.11
CA ILE A 136 -6.96 -22.75 -10.94
C ILE A 136 -7.13 -23.46 -12.29
N THR A 137 -7.55 -22.75 -13.34
CA THR A 137 -8.05 -23.37 -14.58
C THR A 137 -7.14 -23.18 -15.78
N GLY A 138 -6.11 -22.33 -15.71
CA GLY A 138 -5.18 -22.09 -16.82
C GLY A 138 -4.31 -20.86 -16.58
N ASP A 139 -3.45 -20.55 -17.54
CA ASP A 139 -2.60 -19.36 -17.45
C ASP A 139 -3.46 -18.09 -17.54
N VAL A 140 -3.16 -17.12 -16.69
CA VAL A 140 -3.85 -15.83 -16.63
C VAL A 140 -2.82 -14.73 -16.81
N HIS A 141 -3.03 -13.87 -17.81
CA HIS A 141 -2.20 -12.70 -18.04
C HIS A 141 -2.82 -11.49 -17.33
N LEU A 142 -2.06 -10.83 -16.48
CA LEU A 142 -2.50 -9.64 -15.75
C LEU A 142 -1.90 -8.38 -16.38
N LYS A 143 -2.74 -7.35 -16.52
CA LYS A 143 -2.32 -6.05 -17.04
C LYS A 143 -2.90 -4.93 -16.18
N TYR A 144 -2.10 -3.90 -15.93
CA TYR A 144 -2.60 -2.66 -15.35
C TYR A 144 -3.60 -1.98 -16.30
N VAL A 145 -4.74 -1.57 -15.76
CA VAL A 145 -5.69 -0.72 -16.50
C VAL A 145 -5.21 0.72 -16.41
N GLU A 146 -4.77 1.27 -17.54
CA GLU A 146 -4.25 2.63 -17.62
C GLU A 146 -5.21 3.67 -17.02
N ASN A 147 -4.65 4.66 -16.31
CA ASN A 147 -5.39 5.72 -15.65
C ASN A 147 -6.42 5.25 -14.61
N SER A 148 -6.28 4.02 -14.07
CA SER A 148 -7.14 3.51 -13.00
C SER A 148 -6.66 3.86 -11.59
N ALA A 149 -5.40 4.29 -11.45
CA ALA A 149 -4.79 4.53 -10.15
C ALA A 149 -5.34 5.81 -9.48
N ARG A 150 -5.85 5.71 -8.26
CA ARG A 150 -6.42 6.83 -7.50
C ARG A 150 -5.92 6.85 -6.07
N LEU A 151 -5.61 8.04 -5.57
CA LEU A 151 -5.51 8.31 -4.15
C LEU A 151 -6.91 8.52 -3.57
N LEU A 152 -7.21 7.89 -2.43
CA LEU A 152 -8.40 8.11 -1.62
C LEU A 152 -7.93 8.57 -0.24
N CYS A 153 -8.42 9.73 0.20
CA CYS A 153 -8.15 10.32 1.51
C CYS A 153 -9.23 11.36 1.85
N ASP A 154 -9.19 11.94 3.05
CA ASP A 154 -10.15 12.98 3.47
C ASP A 154 -9.70 14.41 3.16
N TRP A 155 -8.63 14.57 2.37
CA TRP A 155 -7.93 15.84 2.11
C TRP A 155 -8.02 16.28 0.63
N ALA A 156 -7.37 17.39 0.27
CA ALA A 156 -7.55 18.02 -1.04
C ALA A 156 -7.08 17.17 -2.23
N ALA A 157 -6.10 16.28 -2.04
CA ALA A 157 -5.62 15.36 -3.07
C ALA A 157 -6.53 14.14 -3.29
N ASN A 158 -7.65 14.02 -2.57
CA ASN A 158 -8.59 12.92 -2.75
C ASN A 158 -9.05 12.78 -4.20
N LYS A 159 -9.09 11.53 -4.70
CA LYS A 159 -9.39 11.15 -6.09
C LYS A 159 -8.36 11.61 -7.13
N SER A 160 -7.20 12.11 -6.72
CA SER A 160 -6.12 12.42 -7.65
C SER A 160 -5.71 11.17 -8.43
N LEU A 161 -5.50 11.36 -9.73
CA LEU A 161 -4.91 10.35 -10.61
C LEU A 161 -3.44 10.20 -10.25
N LEU A 162 -3.00 8.97 -10.01
CA LEU A 162 -1.58 8.67 -9.84
C LEU A 162 -0.95 8.26 -11.17
N SER A 163 0.28 8.72 -11.38
CA SER A 163 1.12 8.37 -12.52
C SER A 163 1.44 6.86 -12.53
N SER A 164 1.60 6.29 -13.73
CA SER A 164 2.11 4.93 -13.92
C SER A 164 3.58 4.79 -13.50
N SER A 165 4.28 5.87 -13.15
CA SER A 165 5.61 5.81 -12.53
C SER A 165 5.64 5.02 -11.22
N MET A 166 4.48 4.74 -10.61
CA MET A 166 4.37 3.78 -9.51
C MET A 166 4.88 2.37 -9.87
N PHE A 167 4.95 2.00 -11.15
CA PHE A 167 5.54 0.76 -11.64
C PHE A 167 7.02 0.89 -12.05
N SER A 168 7.71 1.93 -11.58
CA SER A 168 9.12 2.20 -11.88
C SER A 168 9.90 2.51 -10.62
N ASP A 169 11.23 2.51 -10.72
CA ASP A 169 12.14 2.83 -9.62
C ASP A 169 11.94 4.25 -9.05
N ASP A 170 11.36 5.17 -9.82
CA ASP A 170 11.07 6.53 -9.36
C ASP A 170 9.85 6.59 -8.41
N GLY A 171 8.95 5.60 -8.51
CA GLY A 171 7.66 5.59 -7.83
C GLY A 171 6.76 6.78 -8.19
N VAL A 172 5.71 6.97 -7.38
CA VAL A 172 4.85 8.16 -7.41
C VAL A 172 4.83 8.81 -6.04
N LEU A 173 4.92 10.14 -5.99
CA LEU A 173 4.80 10.88 -4.73
C LEU A 173 3.39 10.69 -4.15
N LEU A 174 3.34 10.48 -2.84
CA LEU A 174 2.12 10.50 -2.05
C LEU A 174 2.01 11.85 -1.33
N GLY A 175 0.80 12.26 -0.99
CA GLY A 175 0.54 13.49 -0.24
C GLY A 175 -0.94 13.75 -0.17
N LEU A 176 -1.38 14.42 0.90
CA LEU A 176 -2.80 14.50 1.24
C LEU A 176 -3.47 15.78 0.73
N ASP A 177 -2.76 16.91 0.76
CA ASP A 177 -3.24 18.14 0.13
C ASP A 177 -2.84 18.23 -1.35
N GLU A 178 -1.63 17.78 -1.66
CA GLU A 178 -1.07 17.64 -3.00
C GLU A 178 -0.06 16.48 -3.01
N LEU A 179 0.24 15.91 -4.17
CA LEU A 179 1.17 14.77 -4.31
C LEU A 179 2.64 15.22 -4.22
N ASN A 180 3.06 15.74 -3.06
CA ASN A 180 4.36 16.38 -2.85
C ASN A 180 5.35 15.58 -1.98
N GLY A 181 4.97 14.39 -1.51
CA GLY A 181 5.80 13.54 -0.66
C GLY A 181 5.75 13.89 0.84
N VAL A 182 4.90 14.82 1.26
CA VAL A 182 4.79 15.25 2.66
C VAL A 182 3.58 14.58 3.31
N ILE A 183 3.82 13.75 4.33
CA ILE A 183 2.77 13.03 5.07
C ILE A 183 2.92 13.31 6.57
N PRO A 184 2.03 14.12 7.17
CA PRO A 184 2.00 14.29 8.63
C PRO A 184 1.69 12.98 9.35
N GLY A 185 2.07 12.88 10.62
CA GLY A 185 1.76 11.73 11.45
C GLY A 185 0.33 11.73 11.99
N CYS A 186 -0.20 10.54 12.23
CA CYS A 186 -1.47 10.18 12.90
C CYS A 186 -2.59 9.78 11.92
N GLU A 187 -3.61 9.10 12.45
CA GLU A 187 -4.63 8.38 11.67
C GLU A 187 -5.41 9.30 10.74
N GLU A 188 -5.65 10.56 11.11
CA GLU A 188 -6.35 11.52 10.26
C GLU A 188 -5.58 11.87 8.97
N TYR A 189 -4.29 11.48 8.89
CA TYR A 189 -3.42 11.66 7.73
C TYR A 189 -3.13 10.33 6.99
N HIS A 190 -3.98 9.32 7.16
CA HIS A 190 -3.90 8.12 6.34
C HIS A 190 -4.36 8.37 4.90
N GLY A 191 -4.02 7.45 4.01
CA GLY A 191 -4.64 7.38 2.69
C GLY A 191 -4.58 5.99 2.10
N VAL A 192 -5.29 5.83 0.99
CA VAL A 192 -5.39 4.58 0.26
C VAL A 192 -5.10 4.84 -1.21
N VAL A 193 -4.17 4.07 -1.78
CA VAL A 193 -4.04 3.98 -3.22
C VAL A 193 -4.84 2.78 -3.72
N THR A 194 -5.65 3.00 -4.76
CA THR A 194 -6.35 1.93 -5.46
C THR A 194 -6.00 1.93 -6.93
N PHE A 195 -5.96 0.75 -7.54
CA PHE A 195 -5.87 0.61 -9.00
C PHE A 195 -6.49 -0.70 -9.48
N ILE A 196 -6.68 -0.82 -10.79
CA ILE A 196 -7.33 -1.98 -11.41
C ILE A 196 -6.32 -2.79 -12.22
N LEU A 197 -6.30 -4.10 -11.98
CA LEU A 197 -5.72 -5.08 -12.88
C LEU A 197 -6.82 -5.74 -13.71
N GLN A 198 -6.54 -6.00 -14.97
CA GLN A 198 -7.38 -6.79 -15.87
C GLN A 198 -6.68 -8.12 -16.14
N ALA A 199 -7.44 -9.21 -16.01
CA ALA A 199 -7.01 -10.55 -16.34
C ALA A 199 -7.49 -10.92 -17.76
N GLU A 200 -6.60 -11.47 -18.57
CA GLU A 200 -6.82 -11.92 -19.95
C GLU A 200 -6.44 -13.39 -20.13
#